data_AF-A0A1W6MZV3-F1
#
_entry.id   AF-A0A1W6MZV3-F1
#
_cell.length_a   1.000
_cell.length_b   1.000
_cell.length_c   1.000
_cell.angle_alpha   90.00
_cell.angle_beta   90.00
_cell.angle_gamma   90.00
#
_symmetry.space_group_name_H-M   'P 1'
#
loop_
_entity.id
_entity.type
_entity.pdbx_description
1 polymer ?
#
loop_
_entity_poly.entity_id
_entity_poly.type
_entity_poly.pdbx_seq_one_letter_code
_entity_poly.pdbx_strand_id
1 'polypeptide(L)'
;MSDHKLDLSPRDAQTRVRTDAIRDIILRAGKRLSQEHIEEVTDKLGVSRSTAYRMIKTFRACGAVVDPKARPIGRPKGARMLDATREYLIRETIETFYFTPLAPSYTRLYKEIQERCRKNGLRPPNWRTVRSRVNEIEARLSAQRERAN
;
A
#
# COMPACT_ATOMS: atom_id res chain seq x y z
N MET A 1 3.66 22.61 9.38
CA MET A 1 3.18 21.39 10.07
C MET A 1 2.25 20.72 9.11
N SER A 2 2.73 19.63 8.50
CA SER A 2 2.33 19.18 7.18
C SER A 2 0.94 18.55 7.17
N ASP A 3 0.06 19.11 6.33
CA ASP A 3 -1.19 18.50 5.92
C ASP A 3 -0.94 17.09 5.42
N HIS A 4 -1.28 16.11 6.25
CA HIS A 4 -1.34 14.71 5.87
C HIS A 4 -2.56 14.57 4.97
N LYS A 5 -2.36 14.81 3.67
CA LYS A 5 -3.33 14.56 2.62
C LYS A 5 -3.78 13.11 2.77
N LEU A 6 -4.95 12.91 3.38
CA LEU A 6 -5.67 11.63 3.38
C LEU A 6 -5.86 11.28 1.90
N ASP A 7 -5.01 10.37 1.43
CA ASP A 7 -5.08 9.76 0.10
C ASP A 7 -6.45 9.09 -0.01
N LEU A 8 -7.41 9.77 -0.66
CA LEU A 8 -8.79 9.30 -0.84
C LEU A 8 -8.79 8.14 -1.83
N SER A 9 -8.38 6.97 -1.36
CA SER A 9 -8.51 5.71 -2.07
C SER A 9 -10.01 5.34 -2.15
N PRO A 10 -10.49 4.61 -3.19
CA PRO A 10 -11.87 4.07 -3.23
C PRO A 10 -12.28 3.30 -1.97
N ARG A 11 -11.30 2.83 -1.19
CA ARG A 11 -11.45 2.14 0.10
C ARG A 11 -11.90 3.06 1.24
N ASP A 12 -11.60 4.36 1.17
CA ASP A 12 -12.02 5.36 2.15
C ASP A 12 -13.48 5.76 1.96
N ALA A 13 -13.97 5.75 0.72
CA ALA A 13 -15.37 6.02 0.41
C ALA A 13 -16.28 4.97 1.05
N GLN A 14 -15.97 3.68 0.89
CA GLN A 14 -16.75 2.59 1.50
C GLN A 14 -16.70 2.63 3.03
N THR A 15 -15.54 3.02 3.58
CA THR A 15 -15.35 3.18 5.02
C THR A 15 -16.21 4.29 5.60
N ARG A 16 -16.33 5.42 4.89
CA ARG A 16 -17.23 6.52 5.23
C ARG A 16 -18.69 6.08 5.22
N VAL A 17 -19.13 5.44 4.13
CA VAL A 17 -20.51 4.92 4.01
C VAL A 17 -20.88 4.00 5.18
N ARG A 18 -19.98 3.07 5.56
CA ARG A 18 -20.20 2.18 6.70
C ARG A 18 -20.20 2.92 8.04
N THR A 19 -19.34 3.92 8.18
CA THR A 19 -19.26 4.76 9.37
C THR A 19 -20.55 5.56 9.56
N ASP A 20 -21.08 6.14 8.50
CA ASP A 20 -22.31 6.93 8.56
C ASP A 20 -23.53 6.05 8.87
N ALA A 21 -23.62 4.87 8.27
CA ALA A 21 -24.67 3.89 8.57
C ALA A 21 -24.65 3.43 10.03
N ILE A 22 -23.46 3.16 10.59
CA ILE A 22 -23.31 2.76 12.00
C ILE A 22 -23.57 3.94 12.94
N ARG A 23 -23.14 5.15 12.57
CA ARG A 23 -23.43 6.37 13.35
C ARG A 23 -24.94 6.59 13.48
N ASP A 24 -25.68 6.53 12.37
CA ASP A 24 -27.13 6.68 12.36
C ASP A 24 -27.82 5.69 13.32
N ILE A 25 -27.46 4.40 13.22
CA ILE A 25 -28.05 3.35 14.07
C ILE A 25 -27.70 3.55 15.54
N ILE A 26 -26.46 3.94 15.86
CA ILE A 26 -26.03 4.18 17.24
C ILE A 26 -26.72 5.41 17.84
N LEU A 27 -26.89 6.48 17.05
CA LEU A 27 -27.60 7.69 17.51
C LEU A 27 -29.06 7.40 17.84
N ARG A 28 -29.73 6.54 17.05
CA ARG A 28 -31.11 6.09 17.34
C ARG A 28 -31.21 5.16 18.55
N ALA A 29 -30.24 4.27 18.74
CA ALA A 29 -30.22 3.31 19.85
C ALA A 29 -29.89 3.94 21.21
N GLY A 30 -29.23 5.11 21.23
CA GLY A 30 -28.77 5.75 22.46
C GLY A 30 -27.68 4.95 23.18
N LYS A 31 -27.83 4.75 24.50
CA LYS A 31 -26.76 4.19 25.37
C LYS A 31 -26.56 2.68 25.23
N ARG A 32 -27.57 1.93 24.77
CA ARG A 32 -27.53 0.45 24.67
C ARG A 32 -28.05 0.00 23.30
N LEU A 33 -27.23 -0.75 22.57
CA LEU A 33 -27.65 -1.40 21.32
C LEU A 33 -28.44 -2.67 21.66
N SER A 34 -29.67 -2.76 21.18
CA SER A 34 -30.47 -4.00 21.23
C SER A 34 -30.04 -4.98 20.14
N GLN A 35 -30.50 -6.22 20.22
CA GLN A 35 -30.27 -7.23 19.18
C GLN A 35 -30.83 -6.79 17.82
N GLU A 36 -31.98 -6.13 17.80
CA GLU A 36 -32.61 -5.59 16.59
C GLU A 36 -31.71 -4.57 15.89
N HIS A 37 -31.03 -3.69 16.64
CA HIS A 37 -30.07 -2.75 16.06
C HIS A 37 -28.86 -3.46 15.44
N ILE A 38 -28.44 -4.60 16.00
CA ILE A 38 -27.34 -5.39 15.42
C ILE A 38 -27.79 -6.07 14.13
N GLU A 39 -29.03 -6.57 14.09
CA GLU A 39 -29.64 -7.17 12.89
C GLU A 39 -29.84 -6.12 11.79
N GLU A 40 -30.26 -4.90 12.15
CA GLU A 40 -30.32 -3.77 11.22
C GLU A 40 -28.94 -3.47 10.61
N VAL A 41 -27.86 -3.48 11.42
CA VAL A 41 -26.49 -3.28 10.90
C VAL A 41 -26.09 -4.41 9.95
N THR A 42 -26.43 -5.66 10.26
CA THR A 42 -26.07 -6.79 9.39
C THR A 42 -26.81 -6.73 8.06
N ASP A 43 -28.08 -6.37 8.07
CA ASP A 43 -28.91 -6.31 6.87
C ASP A 43 -28.54 -5.11 5.99
N LYS A 44 -28.37 -3.94 6.61
CA LYS A 44 -28.02 -2.69 5.91
C LYS A 44 -26.63 -2.74 5.28
N LEU A 45 -25.67 -3.44 5.91
CA LEU A 45 -24.29 -3.50 5.43
C LEU A 45 -23.93 -4.83 4.75
N GLY A 46 -24.81 -5.83 4.77
CA GLY A 46 -24.55 -7.17 4.22
C GLY A 46 -23.39 -7.88 4.89
N VAL A 47 -23.23 -7.73 6.22
CA VAL A 47 -22.10 -8.29 6.98
C VAL A 47 -22.56 -9.29 8.03
N SER A 48 -21.68 -10.20 8.43
CA SER A 48 -21.97 -11.12 9.54
C SER A 48 -22.13 -10.39 10.88
N ARG A 49 -22.90 -10.96 11.82
CA ARG A 49 -23.04 -10.42 13.19
C ARG A 49 -21.69 -10.16 13.87
N SER A 50 -20.71 -11.07 13.70
CA SER A 50 -19.35 -10.90 14.25
C SER A 50 -18.57 -9.73 13.62
N THR A 51 -18.88 -9.38 12.38
CA THR A 51 -18.32 -8.21 11.69
C THR A 51 -19.00 -6.93 12.16
N ALA A 52 -20.33 -6.94 12.30
CA ALA A 52 -21.08 -5.82 12.88
C ALA A 52 -20.57 -5.44 14.27
N TYR A 53 -20.39 -6.41 15.18
CA TYR A 53 -19.81 -6.17 16.51
C TYR A 53 -18.40 -5.57 16.45
N ARG A 54 -17.55 -6.05 15.54
CA ARG A 54 -16.19 -5.49 15.35
C ARG A 54 -16.25 -4.04 14.86
N MET A 55 -17.11 -3.73 13.91
CA MET A 55 -17.28 -2.37 13.38
C MET A 55 -17.78 -1.41 14.46
N ILE A 56 -18.79 -1.81 15.25
CA ILE A 56 -19.32 -1.03 16.38
C ILE A 56 -18.23 -0.78 17.44
N LYS A 57 -17.44 -1.81 17.77
CA LYS A 57 -16.33 -1.69 18.72
C LYS A 57 -15.33 -0.64 18.26
N THR A 58 -14.92 -0.67 16.99
CA THR A 58 -13.97 0.29 16.45
C THR A 58 -14.56 1.70 16.39
N PHE A 59 -15.81 1.83 15.96
CA PHE A 59 -16.52 3.10 15.94
C PHE A 59 -16.57 3.76 17.32
N ARG A 60 -16.86 2.99 18.37
CA ARG A 60 -16.85 3.49 19.76
C ARG A 60 -15.46 3.92 20.25
N ALA A 61 -14.39 3.35 19.71
CA ALA A 61 -13.02 3.65 20.12
C ALA A 61 -12.45 4.90 19.43
N CYS A 62 -12.71 5.09 18.13
CA CYS A 62 -12.06 6.15 17.34
C CYS A 62 -13.00 6.95 16.43
N GLY A 63 -14.33 6.76 16.53
CA GLY A 63 -15.33 7.51 15.75
C GLY A 63 -15.44 7.09 14.28
N ALA A 64 -14.68 6.08 13.85
CA ALA A 64 -14.69 5.55 12.49
C ALA A 64 -14.77 4.03 12.50
N VAL A 65 -15.42 3.46 11.48
CA VAL A 65 -15.41 2.01 11.27
C VAL A 65 -14.11 1.65 10.56
N VAL A 66 -13.32 0.74 11.10
CA VAL A 66 -12.22 0.15 10.32
C VAL A 66 -12.77 -1.08 9.64
N ASP A 67 -12.77 -1.09 8.30
CA ASP A 67 -13.10 -2.30 7.54
C ASP A 67 -12.08 -3.39 7.90
N PRO A 68 -12.52 -4.57 8.39
CA PRO A 68 -11.62 -5.67 8.69
C PRO A 68 -10.75 -6.08 7.50
N LYS A 69 -11.24 -5.88 6.26
CA LYS A 69 -10.49 -6.12 5.02
C LYS A 69 -9.49 -5.00 4.69
N ALA A 70 -9.61 -3.82 5.31
CA ALA A 70 -8.70 -2.70 5.10
C ALA A 70 -7.41 -2.82 5.90
N ARG A 71 -7.32 -3.73 6.89
CA ARG A 71 -6.04 -4.00 7.54
C ARG A 71 -5.08 -4.58 6.50
N PRO A 72 -3.93 -3.94 6.21
CA PRO A 72 -2.94 -4.55 5.34
C PRO A 72 -2.43 -5.82 6.02
N ILE A 73 -2.76 -6.97 5.45
CA ILE A 73 -2.24 -8.27 5.87
C ILE A 73 -0.91 -8.46 5.15
N GLY A 74 0.16 -8.71 5.89
CA GLY A 74 1.51 -8.91 5.34
C GLY A 74 2.34 -7.63 5.28
N ARG A 75 3.46 -7.69 4.53
CA ARG A 75 4.37 -6.55 4.39
C ARG A 75 3.68 -5.42 3.62
N PRO A 76 3.87 -4.15 4.02
CA PRO A 76 3.29 -3.04 3.29
C PRO A 76 3.80 -3.02 1.85
N LYS A 77 2.94 -2.58 0.93
CA LYS A 77 3.30 -2.43 -0.49
C LYS A 77 4.49 -1.48 -0.59
N GLY A 78 5.54 -1.89 -1.31
CA GLY A 78 6.76 -1.10 -1.45
C GLY A 78 7.79 -1.27 -0.33
N ALA A 79 7.54 -2.14 0.66
CA ALA A 79 8.55 -2.50 1.65
C ALA A 79 9.82 -3.05 0.96
N ARG A 80 10.97 -2.46 1.30
CA ARG A 80 12.28 -2.89 0.81
C ARG A 80 12.99 -3.71 1.89
N MET A 81 13.54 -4.86 1.49
CA MET A 81 14.25 -5.78 2.41
C MET A 81 15.77 -5.70 2.27
N LEU A 82 16.27 -5.10 1.19
CA LEU A 82 17.69 -4.85 1.03
C LEU A 82 18.05 -3.64 1.88
N ASP A 83 19.28 -3.61 2.41
CA ASP A 83 19.78 -2.41 3.06
C ASP A 83 19.87 -1.24 2.08
N ALA A 84 19.89 -0.03 2.64
CA ALA A 84 19.90 1.21 1.89
C ALA A 84 21.08 1.29 0.90
N THR A 85 22.26 0.77 1.27
CA THR A 85 23.46 0.79 0.42
C THR A 85 23.27 -0.07 -0.82
N ARG A 86 22.74 -1.30 -0.67
CA ARG A 86 22.40 -2.17 -1.81
C ARG A 86 21.33 -1.54 -2.70
N GLU A 87 20.27 -0.99 -2.12
CA GLU A 87 19.20 -0.33 -2.88
C GLU A 87 19.74 0.88 -3.67
N TYR A 88 20.62 1.66 -3.06
CA TYR A 88 21.31 2.78 -3.73
C TYR A 88 22.12 2.29 -4.93
N LEU A 89 22.99 1.29 -4.72
CA LEU A 89 23.87 0.76 -5.76
C LEU A 89 23.08 0.18 -6.95
N ILE A 90 21.99 -0.54 -6.68
CA ILE A 90 21.11 -1.09 -7.72
C ILE A 90 20.50 0.04 -8.54
N ARG A 91 19.92 1.05 -7.86
CA ARG A 91 19.26 2.18 -8.53
C ARG A 91 20.24 2.99 -9.37
N GLU A 92 21.38 3.36 -8.79
CA GLU A 92 22.44 4.10 -9.47
C GLU A 92 22.89 3.34 -10.72
N THR A 93 23.16 2.04 -10.60
CA THR A 93 23.58 1.23 -11.75
C THR A 93 22.51 1.17 -12.84
N ILE A 94 21.23 1.03 -12.49
CA ILE A 94 20.14 1.06 -13.49
C ILE A 94 20.10 2.42 -14.21
N GLU A 95 20.13 3.52 -13.46
CA GLU A 95 20.07 4.89 -14.01
C GLU A 95 21.28 5.20 -14.89
N THR A 96 22.50 4.86 -14.46
CA THR A 96 23.73 5.22 -15.18
C THR A 96 24.13 4.25 -16.29
N PHE A 97 23.69 2.98 -16.23
CA PHE A 97 24.13 1.93 -17.16
C PHE A 97 23.00 1.46 -18.07
N TYR A 98 21.81 1.19 -17.54
CA TYR A 98 20.72 0.59 -18.30
C TYR A 98 19.94 1.60 -19.15
N PHE A 99 19.65 2.77 -18.59
CA PHE A 99 18.96 3.86 -19.30
C PHE A 99 19.93 4.77 -20.07
N THR A 100 20.97 4.17 -20.66
CA THR A 100 21.91 4.86 -21.54
C THR A 100 21.52 4.67 -23.01
N PRO A 101 21.98 5.53 -23.93
CA PRO A 101 21.68 5.39 -25.36
C PRO A 101 22.12 4.04 -25.96
N LEU A 102 23.13 3.39 -25.36
CA LEU A 102 23.59 2.07 -25.79
C LEU A 102 22.66 0.92 -25.37
N ALA A 103 21.65 1.19 -24.53
CA ALA A 103 20.62 0.26 -24.06
C ALA A 103 21.11 -1.18 -23.85
N PRO A 104 22.08 -1.41 -22.94
CA PRO A 104 22.65 -2.73 -22.74
C PRO A 104 21.57 -3.73 -22.33
N SER A 105 21.74 -5.00 -22.72
CA SER A 105 20.79 -6.04 -22.38
C SER A 105 20.63 -6.19 -20.86
N TYR A 106 19.44 -6.60 -20.43
CA TYR A 106 19.15 -6.82 -19.01
C TYR A 106 20.14 -7.80 -18.34
N THR A 107 20.60 -8.82 -19.07
CA THR A 107 21.64 -9.74 -18.59
C THR A 107 22.95 -9.04 -18.29
N ARG A 108 23.34 -8.06 -19.12
CA ARG A 108 24.56 -7.27 -18.91
C ARG A 108 24.40 -6.34 -17.70
N LEU A 109 23.26 -5.69 -17.55
CA LEU A 109 22.91 -4.92 -16.35
C LEU A 109 23.02 -5.77 -15.09
N TYR A 110 22.43 -6.96 -15.09
CA TYR A 110 22.46 -7.85 -13.93
C TYR A 110 23.89 -8.25 -13.55
N LYS A 111 24.73 -8.62 -14.54
CA LYS A 111 26.14 -8.93 -14.29
C LYS A 111 26.90 -7.74 -13.70
N GLU A 112 26.66 -6.53 -14.21
CA GLU A 112 27.28 -5.31 -13.69
C GLU A 112 26.87 -5.06 -12.22
N ILE A 113 25.59 -5.19 -11.89
CA ILE A 113 25.10 -5.06 -10.52
C ILE A 113 25.75 -6.11 -9.60
N GLN A 114 25.84 -7.37 -10.05
CA GLN A 114 26.49 -8.42 -9.27
C GLN A 114 27.95 -8.07 -8.97
N GLU A 115 28.68 -7.58 -9.98
CA GLU A 115 30.08 -7.22 -9.84
C GLU A 115 30.28 -6.03 -8.90
N ARG A 116 29.48 -4.98 -9.05
CA ARG A 116 29.50 -3.82 -8.16
C ARG A 116 29.15 -4.19 -6.72
N CYS A 117 28.16 -5.06 -6.51
CA CYS A 117 27.85 -5.57 -5.18
C CYS A 117 29.05 -6.31 -4.57
N ARG A 118 29.68 -7.22 -5.32
CA ARG A 118 30.86 -7.98 -4.84
C ARG A 118 32.03 -7.06 -4.48
N LYS A 119 32.33 -6.07 -5.33
CA LYS A 119 33.40 -5.08 -5.07
C LYS A 119 33.18 -4.27 -3.79
N ASN A 120 31.92 -4.06 -3.41
CA ASN A 120 31.55 -3.35 -2.18
C ASN A 120 31.32 -4.29 -0.98
N GLY A 121 31.67 -5.58 -1.09
CA GLY A 121 31.46 -6.56 -0.01
C GLY A 121 29.98 -6.91 0.24
N LEU A 122 29.09 -6.55 -0.68
CA LEU A 122 27.64 -6.75 -0.55
C LEU A 122 27.21 -8.06 -1.22
N ARG A 123 26.24 -8.74 -0.62
CA ARG A 123 25.60 -9.91 -1.26
C ARG A 123 24.81 -9.45 -2.49
N PRO A 124 25.05 -10.04 -3.68
CA PRO A 124 24.32 -9.69 -4.89
C PRO A 124 22.80 -9.88 -4.73
N PRO A 125 21.98 -8.99 -5.33
CA PRO A 125 20.54 -9.13 -5.32
C PRO A 125 20.07 -10.30 -6.19
N ASN A 126 18.84 -10.74 -5.97
CA ASN A 126 18.18 -11.69 -6.87
C ASN A 126 17.83 -11.00 -8.20
N TRP A 127 17.90 -11.73 -9.30
CA TRP A 127 17.45 -11.31 -10.63
C TRP A 127 16.07 -10.63 -10.62
N ARG A 128 15.10 -11.18 -9.89
CA ARG A 128 13.73 -10.61 -9.79
C ARG A 128 13.71 -9.28 -9.05
N THR A 129 14.59 -9.09 -8.06
CA THR A 129 14.71 -7.81 -7.35
C THR A 129 15.16 -6.72 -8.30
N VAL A 130 16.19 -6.99 -9.11
CA VAL A 130 16.67 -6.03 -10.12
C VAL A 130 15.58 -5.72 -11.14
N ARG A 131 14.83 -6.72 -11.61
CA ARG A 131 13.74 -6.54 -12.57
C ARG A 131 12.62 -5.67 -12.00
N SER A 132 12.25 -5.90 -10.74
CA SER A 132 11.27 -5.05 -10.04
C SER A 132 11.72 -3.58 -10.02
N ARG A 133 13.01 -3.32 -9.76
CA ARG A 133 13.55 -1.95 -9.72
C ARG A 133 13.59 -1.30 -11.09
N VAL A 134 13.91 -2.05 -12.15
CA VAL A 134 13.82 -1.54 -13.52
C VAL A 134 12.39 -1.12 -13.83
N ASN A 135 11.40 -1.99 -13.60
CA ASN A 135 10.00 -1.69 -13.87
C ASN A 135 9.48 -0.49 -13.06
N GLU A 136 9.91 -0.34 -11.80
CA GLU A 136 9.57 0.81 -10.96
C GLU A 136 10.10 2.13 -11.55
N ILE A 137 11.33 2.13 -12.09
CA ILE A 137 11.93 3.30 -12.71
C ILE A 137 11.27 3.60 -14.06
N GLU A 138 11.00 2.59 -14.89
CA GLU A 138 10.27 2.76 -16.16
C GLU A 138 8.89 3.38 -15.93
N ALA A 139 8.12 2.84 -14.98
CA ALA A 139 6.80 3.38 -14.65
C ALA A 139 6.88 4.84 -14.19
N ARG A 140 7.90 5.19 -13.40
CA ARG A 140 8.15 6.57 -12.98
C ARG A 140 8.47 7.47 -14.16
N LEU A 141 9.33 7.04 -15.08
CA LEU A 141 9.71 7.82 -16.26
C LEU A 141 8.51 8.03 -17.21
N SER A 142 7.69 7.00 -17.43
CA SER A 142 6.47 7.11 -18.24
C SER A 142 5.48 8.09 -17.64
N ALA A 143 5.21 7.99 -16.33
CA ALA A 143 4.31 8.92 -15.63
C ALA A 143 4.82 10.37 -15.64
N GLN A 144 6.14 10.60 -15.71
CA GLN A 144 6.72 11.94 -15.85
C GLN A 144 6.52 12.49 -17.27
N ARG A 145 6.65 11.66 -18.30
CA ARG A 145 6.42 12.05 -19.70
C ARG A 145 4.97 12.44 -19.95
N GLU A 146 4.02 11.67 -19.42
CA GLU A 146 2.58 11.95 -19.53
C GLU A 146 2.17 13.28 -18.90
N ARG A 147 2.89 13.73 -17.86
CA ARG A 147 2.61 15.03 -17.20
C ARG A 147 3.24 16.23 -17.91
N ALA A 148 4.20 15.98 -18.80
CA ALA A 148 4.94 17.03 -19.51
C ALA A 148 4.34 17.33 -20.91
N ASN A 149 3.45 16.46 -21.39
CA ASN A 149 2.60 16.68 -22.57
C ASN A 149 1.23 17.23 -22.16
#